data_AF-A0A3A5VYJ5-F1
#
_entry.id   AF-A0A3A5VYJ5-F1
#
_cell.length_a   1.000
_cell.length_b   1.000
_cell.length_c   1.000
_cell.angle_alpha   90.00
_cell.angle_beta   90.00
_cell.angle_gamma   90.00
#
_symmetry.space_group_name_H-M   'P 1'
#
loop_
_entity.id
_entity.type
_entity.pdbx_description
1 polymer ?
#
loop_
_entity_poly.entity_id
_entity_poly.type
_entity_poly.pdbx_seq_one_letter_code
_entity_poly.pdbx_strand_id
1 'polypeptide(L)' 'PTKRVNILYRCTETGKAHYAPCKRAKKFELIDR' A
#
# COMPACT_ATOMS: atom_id res chain seq x y z
N PRO A 1 -9.14 -1.11 -18.11
CA PRO A 1 -8.75 -0.01 -17.19
C PRO A 1 -8.31 -0.51 -15.81
N THR A 2 -7.19 -0.03 -15.27
CA THR A 2 -6.65 -0.38 -13.94
C THR A 2 -6.63 0.83 -13.01
N LYS A 3 -6.73 0.62 -11.70
CA LYS A 3 -6.64 1.69 -10.69
C LYS A 3 -5.25 1.68 -10.03
N ARG A 4 -4.83 2.83 -9.49
CA ARG A 4 -3.63 2.90 -8.64
C ARG A 4 -3.96 2.31 -7.27
N VAL A 5 -3.12 1.44 -6.76
CA VAL A 5 -3.28 0.86 -5.41
C VAL A 5 -2.86 1.90 -4.39
N ASN A 6 -3.74 2.21 -3.44
CA ASN A 6 -3.48 3.14 -2.36
C ASN A 6 -3.03 2.36 -1.12
N ILE A 7 -1.73 2.34 -0.84
CA ILE A 7 -1.16 1.62 0.32
C ILE A 7 -0.56 2.64 1.28
N LEU A 8 -1.04 2.61 2.52
CA LEU A 8 -0.48 3.38 3.63
C LEU A 8 0.44 2.49 4.45
N TYR A 9 1.71 2.84 4.51
CA TYR A 9 2.70 2.13 5.33
C TYR A 9 2.79 2.81 6.68
N ARG A 10 2.59 2.04 7.76
CA ARG A 10 2.79 2.49 9.13
C ARG A 10 4.11 1.94 9.66
N CYS A 11 4.98 2.82 10.14
CA CYS A 11 6.21 2.43 10.82
C CYS A 11 5.86 1.77 12.16
N THR A 12 6.41 0.58 12.41
CA THR A 12 6.20 -0.18 13.64
C THR A 12 6.87 0.45 14.86
N GLU A 13 7.94 1.22 14.65
CA GLU A 13 8.72 1.84 15.72
C GLU A 13 8.17 3.21 16.12
N THR A 14 7.88 4.05 15.13
CA THR A 14 7.50 5.47 15.37
C THR A 14 6.00 5.72 15.22
N GLY A 15 5.23 4.77 14.69
CA GLY A 15 3.80 4.93 14.39
C GLY A 15 3.48 5.90 13.24
N LYS A 16 4.49 6.55 12.65
CA LYS A 16 4.31 7.50 11.54
C LYS A 16 3.86 6.77 10.28
N ALA A 17 2.96 7.42 9.55
CA ALA A 17 2.42 6.89 8.30
C ALA A 17 3.06 7.58 7.08
N HIS A 18 3.33 6.82 6.03
CA HIS A 18 3.83 7.34 4.76
C HIS A 18 3.26 6.57 3.57
N TYR A 19 3.25 7.22 2.40
CA TYR A 19 2.86 6.62 1.14
C TYR A 19 4.10 6.27 0.33
N ALA A 20 4.09 5.09 -0.30
CA ALA A 20 5.06 4.74 -1.33
C ALA A 20 4.49 5.07 -2.72
N PRO A 21 5.32 5.11 -3.77
CA PRO A 21 4.85 5.27 -5.15
C PRO A 21 3.80 4.20 -5.53
N CYS A 22 2.58 4.66 -5.85
CA CYS A 22 1.45 3.77 -6.13
C CYS A 22 1.59 3.07 -7.49
N LYS A 23 1.51 1.74 -7.49
CA LYS A 23 1.47 0.92 -8.72
C LYS A 23 0.03 0.77 -9.23
N ARG A 24 -0.16 0.57 -10.54
CA ARG A 24 -1.48 0.25 -11.11
C ARG A 24 -1.71 -1.26 -11.10
N ALA A 25 -2.89 -1.69 -10.66
CA ALA A 25 -3.28 -3.10 -10.65
C ALA A 25 -4.76 -3.28 -11.05
N LYS A 26 -5.12 -4.47 -11.56
CA LYS A 26 -6.53 -4.86 -11.80
C LYS A 26 -7.21 -5.31 -10.50
N LYS A 27 -6.50 -6.10 -9.70
CA LYS A 27 -6.89 -6.63 -8.39
C LYS A 27 -5.67 -6.58 -7.47
N PHE A 28 -5.87 -6.27 -6.19
CA PHE A 28 -4.83 -6.23 -5.17
C PHE A 28 -5.37 -6.91 -3.91
N GLU A 29 -4.59 -7.81 -3.32
CA GLU A 29 -4.90 -8.51 -2.08
C GLU A 29 -3.67 -8.42 -1.17
N LEU A 30 -3.90 -8.07 0.10
CA LEU A 30 -2.86 -8.10 1.12
C LEU A 30 -2.81 -9.52 1.67
N ILE A 31 -1.70 -10.22 1.45
CA ILE A 31 -1.45 -11.55 2.01
C ILE A 31 -0.67 -11.39 3.31
N ASP A 32 -1.20 -11.97 4.40
CA ASP A 32 -0.46 -12.14 5.64
C ASP A 32 0.40 -13.41 5.51
N ARG A 33 1.62 -13.41 6.08
CA ARG A 33 2.59 -14.49 5.92
C ARG A 33 2.89 -15.20 7.23
#